data_AF-A0A8S9NS88-F1
#
_entry.id   AF-A0A8S9NS88-F1
#
_cell.length_a   1.000
_cell.length_b   1.000
_cell.length_c   1.000
_cell.angle_alpha   90.00
_cell.angle_beta   90.00
_cell.angle_gamma   90.00
#
_symmetry.space_group_name_H-M   'P 1'
#
loop_
_entity.id
_entity.type
_entity.pdbx_description
1 polymer ?
#
loop_
_entity_poly.entity_id
_entity_poly.type
_entity_poly.pdbx_seq_one_letter_code
_entity_poly.pdbx_strand_id
1 'polypeptide(L)'
;MFSDAYCVVLYSAYDGVFRWYDTEERMWGFLHGLVGLPRITRDRVIRLGDYGGKMMVVWDQFGYPRSRYKEIWCAEIALERRHDDVSENEIWGKVEWFHRLLKIKINTYYQIEKVLSTTV
;
A
#
# COMPACT_ATOMS: atom_id res chain seq x y z
N MET A 1 27.60 19.23 6.44
CA MET A 1 27.32 17.78 6.52
C MET A 1 25.80 17.68 6.51
N PHE A 2 25.20 17.60 5.33
CA PHE A 2 23.76 17.47 5.20
C PHE A 2 23.43 16.05 5.63
N SER A 3 22.74 15.91 6.75
CA SER A 3 22.13 14.65 7.16
C SER A 3 21.29 14.19 5.97
N ASP A 4 21.55 13.00 5.44
CA ASP A 4 20.64 12.32 4.53
C ASP A 4 19.34 12.10 5.30
N ALA A 5 18.48 13.11 5.31
CA ALA A 5 17.12 13.02 5.80
C ALA A 5 16.37 12.22 4.72
N TYR A 6 16.54 10.91 4.74
CA TYR A 6 15.59 10.04 4.07
C TYR A 6 14.23 10.33 4.72
N CYS A 7 13.38 11.06 4.00
CA CYS A 7 12.01 11.29 4.41
C CYS A 7 11.37 9.90 4.44
N VAL A 8 11.28 9.29 5.63
CA VAL A 8 10.57 8.02 5.80
C VAL A 8 9.11 8.37 5.61
N VAL A 9 8.58 8.15 4.41
CA VAL A 9 7.16 8.29 4.17
C VAL A 9 6.46 7.19 4.95
N LEU A 10 5.63 7.58 5.93
CA LEU A 10 4.89 6.64 6.74
C LEU A 10 3.53 6.40 6.12
N TYR A 11 3.22 5.13 5.89
CA TYR A 11 1.92 4.70 5.40
C TYR A 11 1.24 3.82 6.45
N SER A 12 -0.09 3.86 6.49
CA SER A 12 -0.87 2.90 7.27
C SER A 12 -2.07 2.41 6.46
N ALA A 13 -2.47 1.18 6.70
CA ALA A 13 -3.66 0.60 6.08
C ALA A 13 -4.44 -0.16 7.13
N TYR A 14 -5.74 0.12 7.20
CA TYR A 14 -6.67 -0.58 8.07
C TYR A 14 -8.01 -0.74 7.35
N ASP A 15 -8.54 -1.96 7.32
CA ASP A 15 -9.81 -2.27 6.65
C ASP A 15 -9.86 -1.82 5.17
N GLY A 16 -8.74 -1.95 4.46
CA GLY A 16 -8.60 -1.49 3.07
C GLY A 16 -8.60 0.03 2.88
N VAL A 17 -8.66 0.80 3.97
CA VAL A 17 -8.49 2.25 3.96
C VAL A 17 -7.00 2.54 4.10
N PHE A 18 -6.45 3.24 3.11
CA PHE A 18 -5.05 3.65 3.08
C PHE A 18 -4.91 5.07 3.59
N ARG A 19 -3.84 5.30 4.35
CA ARG A 19 -3.47 6.60 4.89
C ARG A 19 -1.99 6.84 4.74
N TRP A 20 -1.64 8.10 4.70
CA TRP A 20 -0.27 8.58 4.66
C TRP A 20 -0.08 9.59 5.79
N TYR A 21 1.13 9.68 6.31
CA TYR A 21 1.48 10.67 7.30
C TYR A 21 2.04 11.90 6.61
N ASP A 22 1.37 13.04 6.76
CA ASP A 22 1.92 14.32 6.36
C ASP A 22 2.94 14.76 7.42
N THR A 23 4.21 14.86 7.02
CA THR A 23 5.27 15.33 7.91
C THR A 23 5.23 16.83 8.15
N GLU A 24 4.67 17.60 7.21
CA GLU A 24 4.51 19.06 7.31
C GLU A 24 3.39 19.37 8.31
N GLU A 25 2.21 18.81 8.08
CA GLU A 25 1.02 18.99 8.93
C GLU A 25 1.03 18.08 10.18
N ARG A 26 1.97 17.14 10.26
CA ARG A 26 2.13 16.16 11.35
C ARG A 26 0.87 15.34 11.64
N MET A 27 0.05 15.10 10.63
CA MET A 27 -1.24 14.42 10.76
C MET A 27 -1.41 13.30 9.73
N TRP A 28 -2.32 12.38 10.01
CA TRP A 28 -2.68 11.33 9.07
C TRP A 28 -3.76 11.82 8.10
N GLY A 29 -3.45 11.75 6.81
CA GLY A 29 -4.41 12.00 5.72
C GLY A 29 -4.90 10.70 5.10
N PHE A 30 -6.08 10.73 4.48
CA PHE A 30 -6.57 9.62 3.67
C PHE A 30 -5.89 9.64 2.30
N LEU A 31 -5.64 8.45 1.75
CA LEU A 31 -5.20 8.29 0.37
C LEU A 31 -6.43 8.13 -0.53
N HIS A 32 -6.63 9.08 -1.44
CA HIS A 32 -7.76 9.09 -2.37
C HIS A 32 -7.39 8.46 -3.71
N GLY A 33 -8.34 8.35 -4.65
CA GLY A 33 -8.04 8.05 -6.06
C GLY A 33 -7.76 6.58 -6.42
N LEU A 34 -7.78 5.64 -5.48
CA LEU A 34 -7.45 4.21 -5.66
C LEU A 34 -8.46 3.40 -6.51
N VAL A 35 -9.03 4.02 -7.54
CA VAL A 35 -9.95 3.41 -8.50
C VAL A 35 -9.25 2.22 -9.17
N GLY A 36 -9.94 1.08 -9.21
CA GLY A 36 -9.44 -0.16 -9.81
C GLY A 36 -8.66 -1.06 -8.85
N LEU A 37 -8.29 -0.58 -7.66
CA LEU A 37 -7.73 -1.47 -6.63
C LEU A 37 -8.82 -2.40 -6.10
N PRO A 38 -8.62 -3.73 -6.07
CA PRO A 38 -9.57 -4.64 -5.46
C PRO A 38 -9.81 -4.29 -3.98
N ARG A 39 -11.03 -4.49 -3.50
CA ARG A 39 -11.35 -4.24 -2.08
C ARG A 39 -10.56 -5.20 -1.18
N ILE A 40 -9.76 -4.63 -0.28
CA ILE A 40 -9.01 -5.37 0.73
C ILE A 40 -9.81 -5.37 2.03
N THR A 41 -10.16 -6.54 2.55
CA THR A 41 -11.03 -6.72 3.73
C THR A 41 -10.23 -6.83 5.04
N ARG A 42 -10.85 -6.55 6.18
CA ARG A 42 -10.27 -6.60 7.56
C ARG A 42 -9.36 -7.79 7.86
N ASP A 43 -9.72 -8.98 7.44
CA ASP A 43 -9.03 -10.21 7.87
C ASP A 43 -7.82 -10.56 6.99
N ARG A 44 -7.13 -9.55 6.45
CA ARG A 44 -5.99 -9.72 5.55
C ARG A 44 -4.73 -9.10 6.13
N VAL A 45 -3.61 -9.79 5.93
CA VAL A 45 -2.29 -9.24 6.21
C VAL A 45 -2.01 -8.18 5.15
N ILE A 46 -1.83 -6.92 5.55
CA ILE A 46 -1.42 -5.84 4.65
C ILE A 46 0.00 -5.40 5.02
N ARG A 47 0.85 -5.23 4.02
CA ARG A 47 2.17 -4.60 4.13
C ARG A 47 2.29 -3.49 3.12
N LEU A 48 2.86 -2.38 3.58
CA LEU A 48 3.11 -1.19 2.78
C LEU A 48 4.62 -0.96 2.74
N GLY A 49 5.11 -0.41 1.64
CA GLY A 49 6.50 0.01 1.52
C GLY A 49 6.67 1.08 0.47
N ASP A 50 7.71 1.89 0.63
CA ASP A 50 8.16 2.78 -0.42
C ASP A 50 8.85 2.00 -1.54
N TYR A 51 8.55 2.37 -2.77
CA TYR A 51 9.16 1.88 -4.00
C TYR A 51 9.45 3.07 -4.91
N GLY A 52 10.57 3.75 -4.67
CA GLY A 52 11.01 4.86 -5.52
C GLY A 52 10.03 6.04 -5.52
N GLY A 53 9.49 6.38 -4.35
CA GLY A 53 8.46 7.41 -4.20
C GLY A 53 7.03 6.97 -4.51
N LYS A 54 6.85 5.70 -4.90
CA LYS A 54 5.52 5.06 -5.05
C LYS A 54 5.23 4.20 -3.83
N MET A 55 3.95 3.95 -3.57
CA MET A 55 3.53 3.02 -2.55
C MET A 55 3.36 1.62 -3.14
N MET A 56 4.07 0.65 -2.59
CA MET A 56 3.80 -0.77 -2.82
C MET A 56 2.88 -1.30 -1.73
N VAL A 57 1.89 -2.09 -2.14
CA VAL A 57 0.94 -2.76 -1.24
C VAL A 57 1.01 -4.25 -1.51
N VAL A 58 1.30 -5.03 -0.47
CA VAL A 58 1.22 -6.49 -0.51
C VAL A 58 0.14 -6.95 0.45
N TRP A 59 -0.79 -7.78 -0.03
CA TRP A 59 -1.84 -8.33 0.81
C TRP A 59 -2.13 -9.79 0.47
N ASP A 60 -2.71 -10.53 1.41
CA ASP A 60 -3.33 -11.81 1.08
C ASP A 60 -4.83 -11.69 0.83
N GLN A 61 -5.38 -12.66 0.12
CA GLN A 61 -6.81 -12.76 -0.13
C GLN A 61 -7.23 -14.22 -0.28
N PHE A 62 -8.41 -14.57 0.24
CA PHE A 62 -9.02 -15.87 -0.10
C PHE A 62 -9.49 -15.84 -1.55
N GLY A 63 -9.02 -16.80 -2.36
CA GLY A 63 -9.39 -16.86 -3.77
C GLY A 63 -10.90 -17.07 -3.99
N TYR A 64 -11.53 -17.96 -3.20
CA TYR A 64 -12.96 -18.25 -3.26
C TYR A 64 -13.52 -18.69 -1.90
N PRO A 65 -14.83 -18.54 -1.64
CA PRO A 65 -15.49 -19.19 -0.52
C PRO A 65 -15.19 -20.71 -0.55
N ARG A 66 -14.72 -21.27 0.58
CA ARG A 66 -14.26 -22.67 0.73
C ARG A 66 -12.92 -23.03 0.05
N SER A 67 -12.17 -22.06 -0.44
CA SER A 67 -10.81 -22.30 -0.94
C SER A 67 -9.89 -22.80 0.18
N ARG A 68 -9.13 -23.87 -0.07
CA ARG A 68 -8.02 -24.32 0.80
C ARG A 68 -6.73 -23.52 0.58
N TYR A 69 -6.82 -22.45 -0.20
CA TYR A 69 -5.70 -21.61 -0.60
C TYR A 69 -6.01 -20.13 -0.38
N LYS A 70 -4.97 -19.38 -0.03
CA LYS A 70 -4.91 -17.92 -0.08
C LYS A 70 -3.95 -17.51 -1.18
N GLU A 71 -4.22 -16.35 -1.75
CA GLU A 71 -3.43 -15.74 -2.80
C GLU A 71 -2.72 -14.51 -2.22
N ILE A 72 -1.44 -14.35 -2.52
CA ILE A 72 -0.69 -13.14 -2.20
C ILE A 72 -0.70 -12.25 -3.43
N TRP A 73 -1.13 -11.02 -3.25
CA TRP A 73 -1.25 -10.00 -4.26
C TRP A 73 -0.30 -8.86 -3.97
N CYS A 74 0.12 -8.17 -5.04
CA CYS A 74 0.90 -6.94 -4.95
C CYS A 74 0.28 -5.89 -5.86
N ALA A 75 0.34 -4.63 -5.45
CA ALA A 75 -0.01 -3.47 -6.26
C ALA A 75 1.04 -2.38 -6.10
N GLU A 76 1.33 -1.71 -7.20
CA GLU A 76 2.11 -0.48 -7.22
C GLU A 76 1.18 0.70 -7.43
N ILE A 77 1.27 1.68 -6.53
CA ILE A 77 0.42 2.87 -6.51
C ILE A 77 1.32 4.09 -6.61
N ALA A 78 1.23 4.79 -7.74
CA ALA A 78 1.84 6.10 -7.89
C ALA A 78 1.11 7.11 -7.00
N LEU A 79 1.87 7.99 -6.35
CA LEU A 79 1.33 9.02 -5.46
C LEU A 79 1.45 10.39 -6.12
N GLU A 80 0.42 11.21 -5.98
CA GLU A 80 0.37 12.57 -6.47
C GLU A 80 -0.13 13.48 -5.35
N ARG A 81 0.65 14.50 -4.97
CA ARG A 81 0.19 15.57 -4.08
C ARG A 81 -0.57 16.58 -4.92
N ARG A 82 -1.82 16.82 -4.55
CA ARG A 82 -2.68 17.81 -5.18
C ARG A 82 -2.88 18.98 -4.22
N HIS A 83 -2.81 20.17 -4.80
CA HIS A 83 -3.15 21.41 -4.13
C HIS A 83 -4.31 21.98 -4.93
N ASP A 84 -5.47 22.15 -4.29
CA ASP A 84 -6.57 22.90 -4.86
C ASP A 84 -6.94 24.07 -3.94
N ASP A 85 -7.78 24.97 -4.44
CA ASP A 85 -8.13 26.21 -3.76
C ASP A 85 -8.95 26.00 -2.46
N VAL A 86 -9.30 24.75 -2.13
CA VAL A 86 -10.24 24.37 -1.06
C VAL A 86 -9.60 23.43 -0.02
N SER A 87 -8.64 22.61 -0.42
CA SER A 87 -7.94 21.63 0.41
C SER A 87 -6.42 21.80 0.29
N GLU A 88 -5.79 22.07 1.42
CA GLU A 88 -4.34 22.02 1.51
C GLU A 88 -3.92 20.55 1.63
N ASN A 89 -3.12 20.09 0.67
CA ASN A 89 -2.30 18.88 0.76
C ASN A 89 -3.04 17.53 0.68
N GLU A 90 -3.94 17.33 -0.29
CA GLU A 90 -4.46 15.99 -0.56
C GLU A 90 -3.43 15.11 -1.28
N ILE A 91 -3.30 13.84 -0.87
CA ILE A 91 -2.56 12.84 -1.63
C ILE A 91 -3.53 11.90 -2.32
N TRP A 92 -3.34 11.75 -3.61
CA TRP A 92 -4.07 10.85 -4.47
C TRP A 92 -3.17 9.71 -4.91
N GLY A 93 -3.72 8.51 -4.97
CA GLY A 93 -3.06 7.31 -5.46
C GLY A 93 -3.63 6.91 -6.81
N LYS A 94 -2.76 6.55 -7.76
CA LYS A 94 -3.13 5.91 -9.02
C LYS A 94 -2.55 4.49 -9.03
N VAL A 95 -3.41 3.50 -9.20
CA VAL A 95 -2.99 2.10 -9.34
C VAL A 95 -2.30 1.94 -10.70
N GLU A 96 -0.99 1.72 -10.70
CA GLU A 96 -0.21 1.50 -11.92
C GLU A 96 -0.34 0.05 -12.38
N TRP A 97 -0.24 -0.90 -11.46
CA TRP A 97 -0.50 -2.31 -11.70
C TRP A 97 -0.87 -3.03 -10.42
N PHE A 98 -1.51 -4.19 -10.56
CA PHE A 98 -1.60 -5.18 -9.50
C PHE A 98 -1.60 -6.59 -10.08
N HIS A 99 -1.02 -7.55 -9.36
CA HIS A 99 -0.93 -8.93 -9.82
C HIS A 99 -0.89 -9.92 -8.67
N ARG A 100 -1.38 -11.14 -8.94
CA ARG A 100 -1.26 -12.27 -8.02
C ARG A 100 0.16 -12.82 -8.10
N LEU A 101 0.93 -12.66 -7.03
CA LEU A 101 2.29 -13.19 -6.95
C LEU A 101 2.32 -14.68 -6.66
N LEU A 102 1.55 -15.13 -5.66
CA LEU A 102 1.63 -16.50 -5.15
C LEU A 102 0.26 -17.05 -4.79
N LYS A 103 0.14 -18.38 -4.84
CA LYS A 103 -0.98 -19.14 -4.30
C LYS A 103 -0.44 -20.16 -3.29
N ILE A 104 -0.87 -20.04 -2.05
CA ILE A 104 -0.36 -20.85 -0.93
C ILE A 104 -1.51 -21.52 -0.17
N LYS A 105 -1.24 -22.61 0.53
CA LYS A 105 -2.26 -23.28 1.35
C LYS A 105 -2.66 -22.37 2.52
N ILE A 106 -3.93 -22.43 2.92
CA ILE A 106 -4.48 -21.55 3.96
C ILE A 106 -3.73 -21.68 5.31
N ASN A 107 -3.33 -22.91 5.66
CA ASN A 107 -2.58 -23.22 6.88
C ASN A 107 -1.07 -22.96 6.76
N THR A 108 -0.60 -22.44 5.64
CA THR A 108 0.81 -22.03 5.51
C THR A 108 1.01 -20.73 6.26
N TYR A 109 1.86 -20.77 7.28
CA TYR A 109 2.38 -19.59 7.95
C TYR A 109 3.42 -18.92 7.06
N TYR A 110 3.34 -17.61 6.95
CA TYR A 110 4.35 -16.79 6.30
C TYR A 110 4.39 -15.45 7.01
N GLN A 111 5.51 -14.76 6.87
CA GLN A 111 5.64 -13.37 7.26
C GLN A 111 6.15 -12.60 6.05
N ILE A 112 5.50 -11.48 5.74
CA ILE A 112 6.05 -10.53 4.78
C ILE A 112 6.91 -9.58 5.61
N GLU A 113 8.23 -9.74 5.49
CA GLU A 113 9.21 -9.00 6.28
C GLU A 113 9.37 -7.57 5.77
N LYS A 114 9.65 -7.43 4.48
CA LYS A 114 9.88 -6.13 3.85
C LYS A 114 9.49 -6.16 2.38
N VAL A 115 9.01 -5.02 1.88
CA VAL A 115 8.93 -4.77 0.45
C VAL A 115 10.20 -4.06 0.03
N LEU A 116 10.95 -4.67 -0.90
CA LEU A 116 12.20 -4.12 -1.40
C LEU A 116 12.01 -3.65 -2.84
N SER A 117 12.45 -2.43 -3.13
CA SER A 117 12.66 -1.99 -4.50
C SER A 117 13.96 -2.58 -5.03
N THR A 118 13.92 -3.19 -6.21
CA THR A 118 15.16 -3.53 -6.94
C THR A 118 15.35 -2.43 -7.97
N THR A 119 16.23 -1.48 -7.68
CA THR A 119 16.64 -0.49 -8.67
C THR A 119 17.56 -1.22 -9.66
N VAL A 120 17.15 -1.31 -10.92
CA VAL A 120 17.97 -1.82 -12.03
C VAL A 120 18.67 -0.66 -12.72
#